data_AF-A0A1Z4BM45-F1
#
_entry.id   AF-A0A1Z4BM45-F1
#
_cell.length_a   1.000
_cell.length_b   1.000
_cell.length_c   1.000
_cell.angle_alpha   90.00
_cell.angle_beta   90.00
_cell.angle_gamma   90.00
#
_symmetry.space_group_name_H-M   'P 1'
#
loop_
_entity.id
_entity.type
_entity.pdbx_description
1 polymer ?
#
loop_
_entity_poly.entity_id
_entity_poly.type
_entity_poly.pdbx_seq_one_letter_code
_entity_poly.pdbx_strand_id
1 'polypeptide(L)'
;MMKIQTINLIKSKLLFPILGMFAGILFSLCEAIVAYSDTASPSEPIKEIFFNTISNNFFNKITLVYTTMGIGIGLLLNLIISIFNRKRRD
;
A
#
# COMPACT_ATOMS: atom_id res chain seq x y z
N MET A 1 26.94 -9.99 -18.59
CA MET A 1 25.83 -9.10 -19.03
C MET A 1 24.43 -9.62 -18.66
N MET A 2 24.16 -10.93 -18.75
CA MET A 2 22.84 -11.54 -18.44
C MET A 2 22.32 -11.30 -17.01
N LYS A 3 23.20 -11.33 -15.98
CA LYS A 3 22.79 -11.11 -14.57
C LYS A 3 22.17 -9.74 -14.30
N ILE A 4 22.62 -8.69 -15.00
CA ILE A 4 22.14 -7.31 -14.79
C ILE A 4 20.72 -7.13 -15.33
N GLN A 5 20.40 -7.75 -16.48
CA GLN A 5 19.06 -7.73 -17.05
C GLN A 5 18.03 -8.45 -16.18
N THR A 6 18.41 -9.60 -15.58
CA THR A 6 17.52 -10.33 -14.67
C THR A 6 17.19 -9.53 -13.41
N ILE A 7 18.17 -8.81 -12.84
CA ILE A 7 17.96 -7.97 -11.65
C ILE A 7 17.02 -6.79 -11.96
N ASN A 8 17.17 -6.14 -13.11
CA ASN A 8 16.28 -5.05 -13.52
C ASN A 8 14.86 -5.54 -13.81
N LEU A 9 14.71 -6.73 -14.39
CA LEU A 9 13.40 -7.35 -14.64
C LEU A 9 12.69 -7.73 -13.33
N ILE A 10 13.42 -8.27 -12.35
CA ILE A 10 12.89 -8.58 -11.01
C ILE A 10 12.53 -7.29 -10.26
N LYS A 11 13.36 -6.24 -10.34
CA LYS A 11 13.04 -4.91 -9.79
C LYS A 11 11.75 -4.34 -10.38
N SER A 12 11.57 -4.44 -11.70
CA SER A 12 10.36 -3.98 -12.38
C SER A 12 9.12 -4.78 -11.95
N LYS A 13 9.24 -6.10 -11.76
CA LYS A 13 8.15 -6.96 -11.28
C LYS A 13 7.81 -6.79 -9.80
N LEU A 14 8.68 -6.22 -8.97
CA LEU A 14 8.33 -5.93 -7.57
C LEU A 14 7.82 -4.50 -7.38
N LEU A 15 7.94 -3.65 -8.40
CA LEU A 15 7.58 -2.24 -8.32
C LEU A 15 6.08 -2.02 -8.03
N PHE A 16 5.19 -2.73 -8.72
CA PHE A 16 3.74 -2.61 -8.50
C PHE A 16 3.28 -3.15 -7.13
N PRO A 17 3.73 -4.33 -6.66
CA PRO A 17 3.44 -4.78 -5.30
C PRO A 17 3.94 -3.83 -4.22
N ILE A 18 5.15 -3.28 -4.38
CA ILE A 18 5.72 -2.32 -3.43
C ILE A 18 4.91 -1.02 -3.41
N LEU A 19 4.55 -0.48 -4.58
CA LEU A 19 3.67 0.70 -4.67
C LEU A 19 2.30 0.43 -4.06
N GLY A 20 1.73 -0.75 -4.32
CA GLY A 20 0.47 -1.18 -3.74
C GLY A 20 0.54 -1.28 -2.21
N MET A 21 1.63 -1.80 -1.66
CA MET A 21 1.90 -1.83 -0.23
C MET A 21 1.87 -0.42 0.38
N PHE A 22 2.60 0.53 -0.22
CA PHE A 22 2.63 1.93 0.25
C PHE A 22 1.26 2.59 0.14
N ALA A 23 0.53 2.36 -0.96
CA ALA A 23 -0.83 2.86 -1.13
C ALA A 23 -1.78 2.32 -0.05
N GLY A 24 -1.68 1.03 0.28
CA GLY A 24 -2.46 0.41 1.36
C GLY A 24 -2.16 0.99 2.74
N ILE A 25 -0.88 1.22 3.05
CA ILE A 25 -0.47 1.86 4.33
C ILE A 25 -1.00 3.30 4.41
N LEU A 26 -0.84 4.09 3.34
CA LEU A 26 -1.33 5.47 3.28
C LEU A 26 -2.85 5.53 3.42
N PHE A 27 -3.56 4.64 2.74
CA PHE A 27 -5.02 4.57 2.81
C PHE A 27 -5.50 4.24 4.23
N SER A 28 -4.87 3.24 4.87
CA SER A 28 -5.15 2.90 6.27
C SER A 28 -4.92 4.06 7.22
N LEU A 29 -3.83 4.82 7.01
CA LEU A 29 -3.53 5.99 7.82
C LEU A 29 -4.57 7.09 7.63
N CYS A 30 -5.01 7.35 6.40
CA CYS A 30 -6.09 8.29 6.13
C CYS A 30 -7.40 7.87 6.80
N GLU A 31 -7.80 6.60 6.67
CA GLU A 31 -9.04 6.12 7.29
C GLU A 31 -8.97 6.22 8.82
N ALA A 32 -7.85 5.81 9.41
CA ALA A 32 -7.68 5.86 10.86
C ALA A 32 -7.71 7.30 11.39
N ILE A 33 -7.12 8.27 10.67
CA ILE A 33 -7.17 9.69 11.03
C ILE A 33 -8.62 10.20 10.93
N VAL A 34 -9.35 9.87 9.87
CA VAL A 34 -10.75 10.28 9.70
C VAL A 34 -11.61 9.69 10.82
N ALA A 35 -11.48 8.39 11.07
CA ALA A 35 -12.25 7.69 12.11
C ALA A 35 -11.97 8.24 13.51
N TYR A 36 -10.72 8.56 13.84
CA TYR A 36 -10.40 9.17 15.12
C TYR A 36 -10.89 10.63 15.17
N SER A 37 -10.70 11.40 14.11
CA SER A 37 -11.13 12.80 14.03
C SER A 37 -12.64 12.97 14.22
N ASP A 38 -13.46 12.01 13.78
CA ASP A 38 -14.91 12.03 14.02
C ASP A 38 -15.27 11.87 15.50
N THR A 39 -14.37 11.28 16.30
CA THR A 39 -14.56 11.03 17.74
C THR A 39 -13.79 12.00 18.64
N ALA A 40 -12.85 12.75 18.08
CA ALA A 40 -11.96 13.63 18.82
C ALA A 40 -12.66 14.93 19.22
N SER A 41 -12.26 15.48 20.37
CA SER A 41 -12.70 16.83 20.75
C SER A 41 -12.11 17.85 19.78
N PRO A 42 -12.88 18.86 19.31
CA PRO A 42 -12.38 19.91 18.42
C PRO A 42 -11.26 20.77 19.02
N SER A 43 -10.98 20.64 20.33
CA SER A 43 -9.87 21.28 21.02
C SER A 43 -8.57 20.48 20.99
N GLU A 44 -8.57 19.22 20.56
CA GLU A 44 -7.37 18.39 20.50
C GLU A 44 -6.44 18.86 19.37
N PRO A 45 -5.13 19.06 19.65
CA PRO A 45 -4.18 19.37 18.60
C PRO A 45 -4.05 18.21 17.61
N ILE A 46 -4.00 18.53 16.31
CA ILE A 46 -3.87 17.56 15.19
C ILE A 46 -2.70 16.57 15.42
N LYS A 47 -1.64 17.02 16.10
CA LYS A 47 -0.51 16.18 16.45
C LYS A 47 -0.90 15.05 17.41
N GLU A 48 -1.69 15.32 18.45
CA GLU A 48 -2.16 14.28 19.39
C GLU A 48 -3.12 13.32 18.69
N ILE A 49 -4.03 13.83 17.85
CA ILE A 49 -4.91 13.01 17.01
C ILE A 49 -4.09 12.00 16.20
N PHE A 50 -3.02 12.46 15.55
CA PHE A 50 -2.15 11.59 14.74
C PHE A 50 -1.41 10.53 15.57
N PHE A 51 -0.83 10.91 16.71
CA PHE A 51 -0.11 9.97 17.58
C PHE A 51 -1.04 8.93 18.20
N ASN A 52 -2.22 9.34 18.66
CA ASN A 52 -3.22 8.42 19.19
C ASN A 52 -3.71 7.46 18.11
N THR A 53 -3.97 7.97 16.90
CA THR A 53 -4.38 7.16 15.75
C THR A 53 -3.36 6.07 15.44
N ILE A 54 -2.07 6.41 15.33
CA ILE A 54 -1.01 5.44 15.01
C ILE A 54 -0.78 4.45 16.16
N SER A 55 -0.91 4.89 17.42
CA SER A 55 -0.70 4.01 18.57
C SER A 55 -1.85 3.03 18.80
N ASN A 56 -3.02 3.28 18.20
CA ASN A 56 -4.20 2.46 18.41
C ASN A 56 -4.04 1.08 17.75
N ASN A 57 -4.46 0.04 18.46
CA ASN A 57 -4.46 -1.34 17.95
C ASN A 57 -5.33 -1.51 16.70
N PHE A 58 -6.31 -0.62 16.52
CA PHE A 58 -7.14 -0.51 15.33
C PHE A 58 -6.32 -0.18 14.06
N PHE A 59 -5.39 0.78 14.15
CA PHE A 59 -4.51 1.13 13.03
C PHE A 59 -3.67 -0.06 12.60
N ASN A 60 -3.13 -0.85 13.53
CA ASN A 60 -2.32 -2.03 13.17
C ASN A 60 -3.12 -3.11 12.44
N LYS A 61 -4.33 -3.46 12.92
CA LYS A 61 -5.16 -4.48 12.26
C LYS A 61 -5.62 -4.05 10.87
N ILE A 62 -6.11 -2.81 10.76
CA ILE A 62 -6.62 -2.28 9.50
C ILE A 62 -5.49 -2.03 8.50
N THR A 63 -4.34 -1.56 8.98
CA THR A 63 -3.13 -1.40 8.14
C THR A 63 -2.71 -2.72 7.54
N LEU A 64 -2.72 -3.83 8.30
CA LEU A 64 -2.37 -5.13 7.74
C LEU A 64 -3.32 -5.55 6.60
N VAL A 65 -4.63 -5.32 6.77
CA VAL A 65 -5.64 -5.63 5.74
C VAL A 65 -5.41 -4.79 4.48
N TYR A 66 -5.30 -3.47 4.59
CA TYR A 66 -5.08 -2.64 3.40
C TYR A 66 -3.72 -2.84 2.77
N THR A 67 -2.69 -3.12 3.56
CA THR A 67 -1.36 -3.43 3.04
C THR A 67 -1.39 -4.72 2.22
N THR A 68 -2.04 -5.77 2.73
CA THR A 68 -2.17 -7.05 2.01
C THR A 68 -3.04 -6.92 0.75
N MET A 69 -4.15 -6.17 0.82
CA MET A 69 -4.96 -5.83 -0.36
C MET A 69 -4.14 -5.05 -1.40
N GLY A 70 -3.38 -4.04 -0.96
CA GLY A 70 -2.53 -3.24 -1.82
C GLY A 70 -1.46 -4.07 -2.53
N ILE A 71 -0.77 -4.95 -1.79
CA ILE A 71 0.17 -5.93 -2.37
C ILE A 71 -0.54 -6.83 -3.39
N GLY A 72 -1.72 -7.36 -3.03
CA GLY A 72 -2.51 -8.22 -3.90
C GLY A 72 -2.89 -7.55 -5.22
N ILE A 73 -3.39 -6.32 -5.17
CA ILE A 73 -3.71 -5.52 -6.36
C ILE A 73 -2.44 -5.25 -7.19
N GLY A 74 -1.32 -4.91 -6.55
CA GLY A 74 -0.05 -4.71 -7.24
C GLY A 74 0.46 -5.96 -7.97
N LEU A 75 0.26 -7.15 -7.38
CA LEU A 75 0.55 -8.43 -8.04
C LEU A 75 -0.39 -8.70 -9.22
N LEU A 76 -1.68 -8.40 -9.06
CA LEU A 76 -2.71 -8.59 -10.08
C LEU A 76 -2.44 -7.69 -11.30
N LEU A 77 -2.09 -6.42 -11.07
CA LEU A 77 -1.69 -5.48 -12.13
C LEU A 77 -0.47 -5.99 -12.90
N ASN A 78 0.54 -6.49 -12.19
CA ASN A 78 1.70 -7.11 -12.81
C ASN A 78 1.34 -8.31 -13.69
N LEU A 79 0.45 -9.16 -13.20
CA LEU A 79 -0.01 -10.34 -13.93
C LEU A 79 -0.74 -9.92 -15.22
N ILE A 80 -1.64 -8.93 -15.14
CA ILE A 80 -2.33 -8.35 -16.29
C ILE A 80 -1.32 -7.81 -17.30
N ILE A 81 -0.39 -6.94 -16.89
CA ILE A 81 0.64 -6.37 -17.77
C ILE A 81 1.47 -7.48 -18.43
N SER A 82 1.82 -8.53 -17.69
CA SER A 82 2.56 -9.68 -18.21
C SER A 82 1.77 -10.44 -19.27
N ILE A 83 0.46 -10.64 -19.09
CA ILE A 83 -0.41 -11.31 -20.06
C ILE A 83 -0.52 -10.48 -21.34
N PHE A 84 -0.77 -9.18 -21.23
CA PHE A 84 -0.86 -8.28 -22.39
C PHE A 84 0.46 -8.19 -23.17
N ASN A 85 1.59 -8.11 -22.47
CA ASN A 85 2.92 -8.07 -23.11
C ASN A 85 3.31 -9.40 -23.77
N ARG A 86 2.72 -10.52 -23.35
CA ARG A 86 2.90 -11.82 -24.01
C ARG A 86 2.08 -11.86 -25.31
N LYS A 87 0.80 -11.48 -25.24
CA LYS A 87 -0.11 -11.45 -26.40
C LYS A 87 0.33 -10.49 -27.52
N ARG A 88 1.14 -9.47 -27.20
CA ARG A 88 1.69 -8.53 -28.20
C ARG A 88 2.94 -9.04 -28.92
N ARG A 89 3.54 -10.14 -28.44
CA ARG A 89 4.75 -10.75 -29.02
C ARG A 89 4.47 -12.00 -29.86
N ASP A 90 3.24 -12.52 -29.77
CA ASP A 90 2.70 -13.55 -30.64
C ASP A 90 1.98 -12.88 -31.83
#